data_AF-A0A934EKS8-F1
#
_entry.id   AF-A0A934EKS8-F1
#
_cell.length_a   1.000
_cell.length_b   1.000
_cell.length_c   1.000
_cell.angle_alpha   90.00
_cell.angle_beta   90.00
_cell.angle_gamma   90.00
#
_symmetry.space_group_name_H-M   'P 1'
#
loop_
_entity.id
_entity.type
_entity.pdbx_description
1 polymer ?
#
loop_
_entity_poly.entity_id
_entity_poly.type
_entity_poly.pdbx_seq_one_letter_code
_entity_poly.pdbx_strand_id
1 'polypeptide(L)'
;MNKFSTKFELILIVTLLLLIALSSNAEDKAVLSVPDVQRKEATPAQGQDKPEKITKDLLKEVVIEPGASCINASCHADMEKKKYIHAIGVDGLKCNRCHEIITEGKHVFNKLPPETVAICSQCHKIDVIPPEGLKKSPPKVILEDEKNRPHKPFAEGKCTACHDAHSSDYYKHLKLPYPAGLYASYKEGAYGLCGDCHKDLDKKLSEPRTLSLTMFRNGNVNLHYRHVNKTKGRTCKVCHSPHGLKDPMLLNDTFLFGQRMLTVDFEKTETGGQCATTCHRLAKYDRYKPESNFIKTDPLPGENATKEELEQSRKDDIEREKEKQKDLNTETR
;
A
#
# COMPACT_ATOMS: atom_id res chain seq x y z
N MET A 1 -29.57 10.21 -68.34
CA MET A 1 -29.79 9.07 -67.42
C MET A 1 -28.42 8.47 -67.13
N ASN A 2 -27.84 8.34 -65.94
CA ASN A 2 -28.26 8.56 -64.56
C ASN A 2 -27.02 9.07 -63.79
N LYS A 3 -27.17 10.18 -63.06
CA LYS A 3 -26.25 10.61 -61.99
C LYS A 3 -26.67 9.88 -60.71
N PHE A 4 -26.06 8.74 -60.41
CA PHE A 4 -26.18 8.11 -59.08
C PHE A 4 -24.98 7.17 -58.88
N SER A 5 -23.92 7.64 -58.23
CA SER A 5 -23.11 6.85 -57.28
C SER A 5 -21.89 7.65 -56.81
N THR A 6 -22.10 8.69 -56.01
CA THR A 6 -21.03 9.31 -55.18
C THR A 6 -21.51 9.67 -53.77
N LYS A 7 -22.73 9.25 -53.39
CA LYS A 7 -23.29 9.47 -52.05
C LYS A 7 -23.20 8.27 -51.11
N PHE A 8 -22.84 7.08 -51.59
CA PHE A 8 -22.82 5.87 -50.76
C PHE A 8 -21.46 5.59 -50.08
N GLU A 9 -20.33 6.04 -50.64
CA GLU A 9 -19.03 5.89 -49.97
C GLU A 9 -18.79 6.91 -48.85
N LEU A 10 -19.39 8.11 -48.94
CA LEU A 10 -19.23 9.14 -47.92
C LEU A 10 -20.02 8.84 -46.63
N ILE A 11 -21.10 8.06 -46.72
CA ILE A 11 -21.92 7.71 -45.55
C ILE A 11 -21.25 6.59 -44.73
N LEU A 12 -20.48 5.69 -45.37
CA LEU A 12 -19.78 4.60 -44.67
C LEU A 12 -18.55 5.09 -43.89
N ILE A 13 -17.89 6.16 -44.37
CA ILE A 13 -16.73 6.75 -43.69
C ILE A 13 -17.17 7.65 -42.51
N VAL A 14 -18.32 8.32 -42.63
CA VAL A 14 -18.85 9.18 -41.55
C VAL A 14 -19.42 8.35 -40.39
N THR A 15 -20.02 7.18 -40.64
CA THR A 15 -20.45 6.28 -39.54
C THR A 15 -19.29 5.56 -38.87
N LEU A 16 -18.21 5.24 -39.58
CA LEU A 16 -17.02 4.62 -38.99
C LEU A 16 -16.20 5.62 -38.14
N LEU A 17 -16.15 6.90 -38.53
CA LEU A 17 -15.52 7.96 -37.72
C LEU A 17 -16.37 8.39 -36.51
N LEU A 18 -17.70 8.28 -36.58
CA LEU A 18 -18.57 8.50 -35.41
C LEU A 18 -18.47 7.36 -34.37
N LEU A 19 -18.18 6.14 -34.82
CA LEU A 19 -17.98 4.98 -33.93
C LEU A 19 -16.62 4.98 -33.24
N ILE A 20 -15.59 5.61 -33.83
CA ILE A 20 -14.26 5.77 -33.20
C ILE A 20 -14.23 6.97 -32.23
N ALA A 21 -15.11 7.96 -32.40
CA ALA A 21 -15.24 9.10 -31.48
C ALA A 21 -16.07 8.79 -30.20
N LEU A 22 -16.68 7.60 -30.11
CA LEU A 22 -17.47 7.17 -28.94
C LEU A 22 -16.77 6.12 -28.06
N SER A 23 -15.55 5.69 -28.39
CA SER A 23 -14.77 4.71 -27.59
C SER A 23 -13.56 5.30 -26.86
N SER A 24 -13.38 6.62 -26.86
CA SER A 24 -12.27 7.28 -26.17
C SER A 24 -12.76 8.33 -25.17
N ASN A 25 -13.45 7.91 -24.11
CA ASN A 25 -13.68 8.74 -22.90
C ASN A 25 -14.38 7.93 -21.80
N ALA A 26 -13.72 6.91 -21.23
CA ALA A 26 -14.26 6.22 -20.05
C ALA A 26 -13.22 5.55 -19.14
N GLU A 27 -11.97 6.04 -19.06
CA GLU A 27 -11.01 5.48 -18.08
C GLU A 27 -10.31 6.50 -17.16
N ASP A 28 -10.56 7.82 -17.30
CA ASP A 28 -9.85 8.84 -16.52
C ASP A 28 -10.72 9.76 -15.65
N LYS A 29 -11.93 9.32 -15.28
CA LYS A 29 -12.77 10.01 -14.27
C LYS A 29 -13.33 9.04 -13.23
N ALA A 30 -12.46 8.32 -12.56
CA ALA A 30 -12.76 7.81 -11.22
C ALA A 30 -11.86 8.54 -10.21
N VAL A 31 -12.22 9.80 -9.92
CA VAL A 31 -11.91 10.36 -8.61
C VAL A 31 -12.71 9.52 -7.64
N LEU A 32 -12.06 8.49 -7.08
CA LEU A 32 -12.58 7.74 -5.94
C LEU A 32 -12.66 8.72 -4.78
N SER A 33 -13.78 9.43 -4.68
CA SER A 33 -14.22 10.07 -3.46
C SER A 33 -14.28 8.97 -2.41
N VAL A 34 -13.34 8.98 -1.48
CA VAL A 34 -13.45 8.12 -0.32
C VAL A 34 -14.70 8.57 0.42
N PRO A 35 -15.69 7.68 0.67
CA PRO A 35 -16.89 8.10 1.36
C PRO A 35 -16.51 8.71 2.70
N ASP A 36 -17.13 9.85 2.99
CA ASP A 36 -17.05 10.55 4.26
C ASP A 36 -17.62 9.63 5.34
N VAL A 37 -16.74 8.90 6.04
CA VAL A 37 -17.12 8.14 7.23
C VAL A 37 -17.28 9.17 8.34
N GLN A 38 -18.42 9.86 8.33
CA GLN A 38 -18.87 10.58 9.50
C GLN A 38 -19.02 9.57 10.63
N ARG A 39 -18.19 9.74 11.66
CA ARG A 39 -18.26 9.02 12.91
C ARG A 39 -19.56 9.43 13.61
N LYS A 40 -20.68 8.80 13.25
CA LYS A 40 -21.89 8.84 14.08
C LYS A 40 -21.60 7.98 15.30
N GLU A 41 -21.46 8.64 16.45
CA GLU A 41 -21.58 7.96 17.73
C GLU A 41 -22.96 7.30 17.78
N ALA A 42 -22.97 5.97 17.69
CA ALA A 42 -24.18 5.19 17.84
C ALA A 42 -24.63 5.31 19.31
N THR A 43 -25.77 5.95 19.51
CA THR A 43 -26.52 5.88 20.77
C THR A 43 -26.87 4.41 21.04
N PRO A 44 -26.81 3.91 22.29
CA PRO A 44 -27.02 2.50 22.56
C PRO A 44 -28.49 2.17 22.36
N ALA A 45 -28.79 1.35 21.35
CA ALA A 45 -30.06 0.67 21.25
C ALA A 45 -30.18 -0.30 22.44
N GLN A 46 -31.08 0.00 23.37
CA GLN A 46 -31.46 -0.92 24.44
C GLN A 46 -32.31 -2.05 23.85
N GLY A 47 -31.93 -3.29 24.17
CA GLY A 47 -32.81 -4.46 24.04
C GLY A 47 -32.63 -5.30 22.79
N GLN A 48 -31.50 -6.00 22.67
CA GLN A 48 -31.41 -7.35 22.08
C GLN A 48 -30.33 -8.11 22.85
N ASP A 49 -30.67 -9.29 23.37
CA ASP A 49 -29.74 -10.14 24.11
C ASP A 49 -28.44 -10.34 23.31
N LYS A 50 -27.33 -9.90 23.90
CA LYS A 50 -25.99 -10.11 23.35
C LYS A 50 -25.72 -11.62 23.41
N PRO A 51 -25.34 -12.30 22.31
CA PRO A 51 -24.95 -13.70 22.41
C PRO A 51 -23.77 -13.81 23.38
N GLU A 52 -23.91 -14.71 24.34
CA GLU A 52 -22.90 -15.05 25.33
C GLU A 52 -21.57 -15.31 24.61
N LYS A 53 -20.48 -14.66 25.06
CA LYS A 53 -19.16 -14.83 24.43
C LYS A 53 -18.72 -16.28 24.60
N ILE A 54 -18.80 -17.07 23.53
CA ILE A 54 -18.32 -18.45 23.49
C ILE A 54 -16.83 -18.47 23.93
N THR A 55 -16.53 -19.24 24.98
CA THR A 55 -15.17 -19.38 25.51
C THR A 55 -14.35 -20.32 24.62
N LYS A 56 -13.01 -20.23 24.68
CA LYS A 56 -12.12 -21.12 23.92
C LYS A 56 -12.30 -22.60 24.26
N ASP A 57 -12.77 -22.91 25.46
CA ASP A 57 -13.02 -24.28 25.88
C ASP A 57 -14.35 -24.81 25.31
N LEU A 58 -15.39 -23.98 25.23
CA LEU A 58 -16.64 -24.32 24.55
C LEU A 58 -16.44 -24.54 23.03
N LEU A 59 -15.48 -23.86 22.40
CA LEU A 59 -15.16 -24.10 20.99
C LEU A 59 -14.58 -25.50 20.72
N LYS A 60 -13.92 -26.13 21.70
CA LYS A 60 -13.34 -27.48 21.53
C LYS A 60 -14.40 -28.57 21.46
N GLU A 61 -15.59 -28.28 21.95
CA GLU A 61 -16.75 -29.18 21.95
C GLU A 61 -17.60 -29.04 20.67
N VAL A 62 -17.30 -28.06 19.83
CA VAL A 62 -17.97 -27.89 18.53
C VAL A 62 -17.60 -29.05 17.62
N VAL A 63 -18.62 -29.82 17.25
CA VAL A 63 -18.53 -30.92 16.30
C VAL A 63 -18.57 -30.35 14.88
N ILE A 64 -17.61 -30.75 14.05
CA ILE A 64 -17.55 -30.42 12.63
C ILE A 64 -17.94 -31.69 11.87
N GLU A 65 -19.09 -31.68 11.20
CA GLU A 65 -19.51 -32.83 10.39
C GLU A 65 -18.46 -33.13 9.29
N PRO A 66 -18.15 -34.41 9.00
CA PRO A 66 -17.21 -34.77 7.94
C PRO A 66 -17.63 -34.15 6.60
N GLY A 67 -16.71 -33.43 5.96
CA GLY A 67 -16.97 -32.74 4.68
C GLY A 67 -17.82 -31.47 4.81
N ALA A 68 -18.15 -31.00 6.01
CA ALA A 68 -18.83 -29.73 6.19
C ALA A 68 -17.95 -28.55 5.76
N SER A 69 -18.57 -27.58 5.09
CA SER A 69 -17.94 -26.29 4.82
C SER A 69 -17.73 -25.53 6.14
N CYS A 70 -16.53 -25.01 6.34
CA CYS A 70 -16.23 -24.08 7.43
C CYS A 70 -17.02 -22.76 7.30
N ILE A 71 -17.40 -22.40 6.07
CA ILE A 71 -18.22 -21.22 5.76
C ILE A 71 -19.67 -21.68 5.62
N ASN A 72 -20.48 -21.36 6.62
CA ASN A 72 -21.92 -21.59 6.66
C ASN A 72 -22.58 -20.60 7.62
N ALA A 73 -23.91 -20.55 7.64
CA ALA A 73 -24.68 -19.60 8.45
C ALA A 73 -24.41 -19.70 9.96
N SER A 74 -24.01 -20.87 10.45
CA SER A 74 -23.84 -21.17 11.88
C SER A 74 -22.39 -21.09 12.36
N CYS A 75 -21.39 -21.10 11.46
CA CYS A 75 -19.97 -21.13 11.82
C CYS A 75 -19.21 -19.86 11.40
N HIS A 76 -18.59 -19.82 10.21
CA HIS A 76 -17.79 -18.66 9.76
C HIS A 76 -18.43 -17.90 8.59
N ALA A 77 -19.67 -17.45 8.77
CA ALA A 77 -20.47 -16.82 7.72
C ALA A 77 -19.83 -15.55 7.11
N ASP A 78 -18.95 -14.85 7.83
CA ASP A 78 -18.43 -13.54 7.42
C ASP A 78 -17.10 -13.58 6.66
N MET A 79 -16.44 -14.75 6.56
CA MET A 79 -15.08 -14.86 6.02
C MET A 79 -14.98 -14.44 4.54
N GLU A 80 -16.07 -14.63 3.79
CA GLU A 80 -16.18 -14.33 2.36
C GLU A 80 -16.98 -13.05 2.05
N LYS A 81 -17.26 -12.19 3.05
CA LYS A 81 -18.16 -11.03 2.85
C LYS A 81 -17.46 -9.72 2.50
N LYS A 82 -16.13 -9.63 2.65
CA LYS A 82 -15.39 -8.40 2.33
C LYS A 82 -15.12 -8.25 0.83
N LYS A 83 -14.79 -7.03 0.40
CA LYS A 83 -14.66 -6.66 -1.01
C LYS A 83 -13.63 -7.47 -1.81
N TYR A 84 -12.48 -7.81 -1.20
CA TYR A 84 -11.38 -8.53 -1.82
C TYR A 84 -11.16 -9.84 -1.08
N ILE A 85 -11.76 -10.92 -1.57
CA ILE A 85 -11.67 -12.26 -0.98
C ILE A 85 -10.47 -12.98 -1.59
N HIS A 86 -9.70 -13.68 -0.78
CA HIS A 86 -8.61 -14.53 -1.24
C HIS A 86 -9.21 -15.74 -1.95
N ALA A 87 -8.71 -16.11 -3.13
CA ALA A 87 -9.35 -17.14 -3.96
C ALA A 87 -9.50 -18.49 -3.24
N ILE A 88 -8.57 -18.82 -2.32
CA ILE A 88 -8.65 -20.04 -1.50
C ILE A 88 -9.73 -19.97 -0.40
N GLY A 89 -10.12 -18.76 0.01
CA GLY A 89 -11.08 -18.49 1.07
C GLY A 89 -12.52 -18.33 0.59
N VAL A 90 -12.77 -18.47 -0.72
CA VAL A 90 -14.13 -18.53 -1.30
C VAL A 90 -14.74 -19.94 -1.17
N ASP A 91 -13.90 -20.95 -0.97
CA ASP A 91 -14.33 -22.33 -0.85
C ASP A 91 -14.11 -22.79 0.59
N GLY A 92 -15.20 -22.86 1.36
CA GLY A 92 -15.15 -23.24 2.77
C GLY A 92 -14.71 -24.69 3.03
N LEU A 93 -14.50 -25.50 1.99
CA LEU A 93 -13.88 -26.83 2.09
C LEU A 93 -12.35 -26.78 2.00
N LYS A 94 -11.76 -25.66 1.60
CA LYS A 94 -10.30 -25.50 1.37
C LYS A 94 -9.55 -24.85 2.52
N CYS A 95 -10.22 -24.57 3.63
CA CYS A 95 -9.59 -23.99 4.83
C CYS A 95 -8.43 -24.85 5.33
N ASN A 96 -8.52 -26.18 5.17
CA ASN A 96 -7.49 -27.13 5.58
C ASN A 96 -6.17 -27.05 4.79
N ARG A 97 -6.13 -26.29 3.69
CA ARG A 97 -4.88 -26.02 2.95
C ARG A 97 -3.93 -25.12 3.73
N CYS A 98 -4.45 -24.37 4.70
CA CYS A 98 -3.66 -23.55 5.61
C CYS A 98 -3.86 -23.97 7.08
N HIS A 99 -5.08 -24.33 7.47
CA HIS A 99 -5.41 -24.71 8.85
C HIS A 99 -5.34 -26.23 9.05
N GLU A 100 -4.50 -26.68 9.97
CA GLU A 100 -4.39 -28.10 10.28
C GLU A 100 -5.32 -28.49 11.42
N ILE A 101 -6.28 -29.39 11.16
CA ILE A 101 -7.21 -29.95 12.16
C ILE A 101 -6.47 -31.01 12.97
N ILE A 102 -6.46 -30.88 14.30
CA ILE A 102 -5.77 -31.82 15.21
C ILE A 102 -6.61 -33.07 15.44
N THR A 103 -7.92 -32.91 15.59
CA THR A 103 -8.85 -34.02 15.84
C THR A 103 -10.00 -33.92 14.85
N GLU A 104 -10.11 -34.94 13.99
CA GLU A 104 -11.20 -35.04 13.03
C GLU A 104 -12.56 -34.92 13.75
N GLY A 105 -13.47 -34.15 13.16
CA GLY A 105 -14.78 -33.90 13.73
C GLY A 105 -14.81 -32.86 14.86
N LYS A 106 -13.68 -32.23 15.23
CA LYS A 106 -13.63 -31.19 16.27
C LYS A 106 -13.03 -29.89 15.77
N HIS A 107 -13.51 -28.78 16.32
CA HIS A 107 -12.96 -27.44 16.06
C HIS A 107 -11.68 -27.17 16.88
N VAL A 108 -10.63 -27.97 16.62
CA VAL A 108 -9.31 -27.89 17.27
C VAL A 108 -8.22 -27.88 16.20
N PHE A 109 -7.41 -26.82 16.16
CA PHE A 109 -6.43 -26.58 15.10
C PHE A 109 -5.04 -26.27 15.63
N ASN A 110 -4.01 -26.60 14.84
CA ASN A 110 -2.66 -26.11 15.11
C ASN A 110 -2.61 -24.59 14.95
N LYS A 111 -1.89 -23.95 15.87
CA LYS A 111 -1.65 -22.51 15.80
C LYS A 111 -0.67 -22.22 14.66
N LEU A 112 -1.08 -21.37 13.74
CA LEU A 112 -0.19 -20.89 12.70
C LEU A 112 0.92 -19.99 13.29
N PRO A 113 2.18 -20.16 12.84
CA PRO A 113 3.25 -19.26 13.24
C PRO A 113 3.03 -17.86 12.66
N PRO A 114 3.58 -16.81 13.30
CA PRO A 114 3.55 -15.46 12.74
C PRO A 114 4.34 -15.35 11.42
N GLU A 115 5.40 -16.15 11.27
CA GLU A 115 6.18 -16.28 10.04
C GLU A 115 5.44 -17.18 9.04
N THR A 116 4.70 -16.56 8.12
CA THR A 116 3.74 -17.22 7.23
C THR A 116 4.28 -17.53 5.84
N VAL A 117 5.55 -17.16 5.57
CA VAL A 117 6.18 -17.31 4.26
C VAL A 117 6.11 -18.73 3.69
N ALA A 118 6.28 -19.75 4.53
CA ALA A 118 6.24 -21.16 4.10
C ALA A 118 4.86 -21.58 3.58
N ILE A 119 3.79 -21.01 4.12
CA ILE A 119 2.41 -21.30 3.71
C ILE A 119 2.08 -20.51 2.45
N CYS A 120 2.35 -19.20 2.44
CA CYS A 120 2.05 -18.34 1.31
C CYS A 120 2.80 -18.77 0.04
N SER A 121 4.07 -19.15 0.17
CA SER A 121 4.93 -19.52 -0.97
C SER A 121 4.56 -20.85 -1.63
N GLN A 122 3.64 -21.64 -1.05
CA GLN A 122 3.07 -22.81 -1.73
C GLN A 122 2.36 -22.40 -3.03
N CYS A 123 1.74 -21.21 -3.04
CA CYS A 123 1.01 -20.66 -4.19
C CYS A 123 1.62 -19.35 -4.74
N HIS A 124 2.38 -18.60 -3.94
CA HIS A 124 2.92 -17.29 -4.31
C HIS A 124 4.41 -17.31 -4.71
N LYS A 125 5.01 -18.47 -5.01
CA LYS A 125 6.37 -18.56 -5.56
C LYS A 125 6.42 -18.20 -7.05
N ILE A 126 7.63 -17.88 -7.54
CA ILE A 126 7.85 -17.39 -8.91
C ILE A 126 7.40 -18.37 -10.00
N ASP A 127 7.51 -19.68 -9.74
CA ASP A 127 7.25 -20.75 -10.71
C ASP A 127 5.91 -21.47 -10.51
N VAL A 128 4.94 -20.85 -9.82
CA VAL A 128 3.60 -21.46 -9.71
C VAL A 128 2.87 -21.39 -11.03
N ILE A 129 2.43 -22.55 -11.51
CA ILE A 129 1.40 -22.68 -12.54
C ILE A 129 0.04 -22.44 -11.87
N PRO A 130 -0.72 -21.40 -12.26
CA PRO A 130 -2.04 -21.15 -11.69
C PRO A 130 -2.98 -22.34 -11.90
N PRO A 131 -3.84 -22.69 -10.93
CA PRO A 131 -4.88 -23.68 -11.14
C PRO A 131 -5.77 -23.32 -12.33
N GLU A 132 -6.24 -24.33 -13.04
CA GLU A 132 -7.15 -24.17 -14.18
C GLU A 132 -8.41 -23.39 -13.76
N GLY A 133 -8.80 -22.37 -14.54
CA GLY A 133 -9.91 -21.48 -14.22
C GLY A 133 -9.57 -20.21 -13.43
N LEU A 134 -8.32 -20.02 -12.97
CA LEU A 134 -7.90 -18.77 -12.34
C LEU A 134 -7.72 -17.66 -13.40
N LYS A 135 -8.54 -16.60 -13.35
CA LYS A 135 -8.52 -15.50 -14.35
C LYS A 135 -7.22 -14.69 -14.40
N LYS A 136 -6.41 -14.71 -13.34
CA LYS A 136 -5.15 -13.96 -13.21
C LYS A 136 -4.14 -14.77 -12.40
N SER A 137 -2.87 -14.73 -12.79
CA SER A 137 -1.80 -15.34 -12.00
C SER A 137 -1.72 -14.73 -10.60
N PRO A 138 -1.40 -15.53 -9.58
CA PRO A 138 -1.18 -15.01 -8.23
C PRO A 138 -0.02 -14.01 -8.23
N PRO A 139 -0.04 -12.98 -7.36
CA PRO A 139 1.13 -12.15 -7.11
C PRO A 139 2.32 -13.03 -6.72
N LYS A 140 3.44 -12.85 -7.41
CA LYS A 140 4.67 -13.60 -7.15
C LYS A 140 5.47 -12.90 -6.06
N VAL A 141 5.96 -13.67 -5.09
CA VAL A 141 6.88 -13.23 -4.05
C VAL A 141 8.29 -13.66 -4.47
N ILE A 142 9.20 -12.69 -4.51
CA ILE A 142 10.62 -12.92 -4.80
C ILE A 142 11.35 -12.73 -3.47
N LEU A 143 11.83 -13.83 -2.89
CA LEU A 143 12.59 -13.83 -1.63
C LEU A 143 14.10 -13.76 -1.88
N GLU A 144 14.54 -14.19 -3.06
CA GLU A 144 15.94 -14.40 -3.42
C GLU A 144 16.49 -13.19 -4.18
N ASP A 145 16.87 -12.16 -3.42
CA ASP A 145 17.83 -11.19 -3.94
C ASP A 145 18.76 -10.82 -2.79
N GLU A 146 19.94 -11.44 -2.76
CA GLU A 146 20.95 -11.27 -1.71
C GLU A 146 21.41 -9.81 -1.54
N LYS A 147 21.15 -8.96 -2.54
CA LYS A 147 21.47 -7.52 -2.49
C LYS A 147 20.29 -6.68 -2.00
N ASN A 148 19.14 -7.29 -1.73
CA ASN A 148 17.93 -6.60 -1.31
C ASN A 148 17.95 -6.32 0.19
N ARG A 149 17.53 -5.12 0.60
CA ARG A 149 17.32 -4.79 2.01
C ARG A 149 15.81 -4.94 2.25
N PRO A 150 15.33 -6.12 2.67
CA PRO A 150 13.91 -6.32 2.85
C PRO A 150 13.35 -5.42 3.95
N HIS A 151 12.12 -4.93 3.76
CA HIS A 151 11.39 -4.26 4.83
C HIS A 151 11.21 -5.27 5.99
N LYS A 152 11.43 -4.86 7.24
CA LYS A 152 11.58 -5.79 8.38
C LYS A 152 10.46 -6.86 8.48
N PRO A 153 9.15 -6.53 8.45
CA PRO A 153 8.09 -7.53 8.42
C PRO A 153 8.17 -8.54 7.26
N PHE A 154 8.61 -8.08 6.09
CA PHE A 154 8.82 -8.94 4.93
C PHE A 154 10.04 -9.83 5.11
N ALA A 155 11.15 -9.27 5.62
CA ALA A 155 12.38 -10.00 5.94
C ALA A 155 12.13 -11.15 6.93
N GLU A 156 11.26 -10.90 7.92
CA GLU A 156 10.86 -11.87 8.93
C GLU A 156 9.78 -12.85 8.42
N GLY A 157 9.33 -12.76 7.16
CA GLY A 157 8.29 -13.63 6.62
C GLY A 157 6.90 -13.40 7.24
N LYS A 158 6.67 -12.26 7.88
CA LYS A 158 5.41 -11.88 8.55
C LYS A 158 4.45 -11.20 7.57
N CYS A 159 4.07 -11.92 6.52
CA CYS A 159 3.19 -11.42 5.45
C CYS A 159 1.86 -10.88 6.00
N THR A 160 1.33 -11.54 7.04
CA THR A 160 0.08 -11.17 7.69
C THR A 160 0.19 -9.93 8.57
N ALA A 161 1.36 -9.32 8.74
CA ALA A 161 1.46 -8.01 9.38
C ALA A 161 0.73 -6.93 8.56
N CYS A 162 0.79 -7.02 7.23
CA CYS A 162 0.15 -6.07 6.32
C CYS A 162 -1.02 -6.67 5.54
N HIS A 163 -1.00 -7.98 5.27
CA HIS A 163 -2.03 -8.64 4.49
C HIS A 163 -3.03 -9.43 5.37
N ASP A 164 -4.29 -9.45 4.97
CA ASP A 164 -5.31 -10.37 5.47
C ASP A 164 -5.33 -11.62 4.57
N ALA A 165 -5.09 -12.79 5.15
CA ALA A 165 -4.99 -14.04 4.39
C ALA A 165 -6.34 -14.56 3.88
N HIS A 166 -7.46 -14.03 4.40
CA HIS A 166 -8.80 -14.48 4.04
C HIS A 166 -9.48 -13.46 3.13
N SER A 167 -9.74 -12.26 3.64
CA SER A 167 -10.45 -11.23 2.89
C SER A 167 -10.22 -9.84 3.47
N SER A 168 -10.28 -8.83 2.63
CA SER A 168 -10.14 -7.42 3.04
C SER A 168 -11.07 -6.49 2.27
N ASP A 169 -11.41 -5.36 2.87
CA ASP A 169 -12.05 -4.23 2.17
C ASP A 169 -11.05 -3.44 1.31
N TYR A 170 -9.75 -3.68 1.49
CA TYR A 170 -8.67 -2.99 0.81
C TYR A 170 -8.00 -3.85 -0.26
N TYR A 171 -7.64 -3.20 -1.37
CA TYR A 171 -7.03 -3.83 -2.53
C TYR A 171 -5.73 -4.58 -2.16
N LYS A 172 -5.46 -5.71 -2.84
CA LYS A 172 -4.36 -6.64 -2.52
C LYS A 172 -4.40 -7.20 -1.11
N HIS A 173 -5.61 -7.34 -0.55
CA HIS A 173 -5.84 -7.95 0.74
C HIS A 173 -5.11 -7.22 1.87
N LEU A 174 -4.95 -5.90 1.80
CA LEU A 174 -4.26 -5.15 2.85
C LEU A 174 -5.13 -5.02 4.09
N LYS A 175 -4.58 -5.00 5.30
CA LYS A 175 -5.38 -4.88 6.54
C LYS A 175 -5.96 -3.49 6.78
N LEU A 176 -5.33 -2.48 6.20
CA LEU A 176 -5.64 -1.06 6.41
C LEU A 176 -5.53 -0.29 5.08
N PRO A 177 -6.03 0.96 5.03
CA PRO A 177 -6.00 1.76 3.81
C PRO A 177 -4.59 1.97 3.26
N TYR A 178 -4.45 1.78 1.96
CA TYR A 178 -3.31 2.18 1.15
C TYR A 178 -3.77 2.43 -0.29
N PRO A 179 -3.45 3.58 -0.92
CA PRO A 179 -4.01 3.88 -2.24
C PRO A 179 -3.46 2.96 -3.33
N ALA A 180 -4.35 2.40 -4.15
CA ALA A 180 -3.99 1.42 -5.18
C ALA A 180 -3.29 2.04 -6.40
N GLY A 181 -3.60 3.31 -6.73
CA GLY A 181 -3.09 4.01 -7.92
C GLY A 181 -1.69 4.59 -7.75
N LEU A 182 -1.10 5.13 -8.83
CA LEU A 182 0.14 5.92 -8.75
C LEU A 182 -0.09 7.28 -8.12
N TYR A 183 -1.33 7.77 -8.23
CA TYR A 183 -1.76 9.02 -7.64
C TYR A 183 -2.92 8.80 -6.68
N ALA A 184 -3.00 9.66 -5.68
CA ALA A 184 -4.12 9.77 -4.76
C ALA A 184 -4.26 11.22 -4.28
N SER A 185 -5.50 11.64 -4.02
CA SER A 185 -5.74 12.81 -3.19
C SER A 185 -5.36 12.47 -1.75
N TYR A 186 -4.48 13.25 -1.14
CA TYR A 186 -4.15 13.05 0.26
C TYR A 186 -5.34 13.35 1.18
N LYS A 187 -5.48 12.52 2.20
CA LYS A 187 -6.29 12.77 3.39
C LYS A 187 -5.69 11.98 4.55
N GLU A 188 -5.98 12.42 5.76
CA GLU A 188 -5.58 11.70 6.97
C GLU A 188 -6.09 10.25 6.92
N GLY A 189 -5.22 9.31 7.31
CA GLY A 189 -5.52 7.88 7.29
C GLY A 189 -5.51 7.23 5.90
N ALA A 190 -5.26 7.97 4.82
CA ALA A 190 -5.14 7.41 3.47
C ALA A 190 -4.04 6.33 3.37
N TYR A 191 -3.02 6.44 4.22
CA TYR A 191 -1.89 5.51 4.34
C TYR A 191 -1.89 4.78 5.68
N GLY A 192 -3.07 4.52 6.25
CA GLY A 192 -3.23 3.89 7.58
C GLY A 192 -2.45 2.59 7.74
N LEU A 193 -2.27 1.81 6.66
CA LEU A 193 -1.41 0.61 6.69
C LEU A 193 0.02 0.90 7.12
N CYS A 194 0.60 1.98 6.59
CA CYS A 194 1.96 2.38 6.94
C CYS A 194 1.98 3.03 8.32
N GLY A 195 0.97 3.83 8.64
CA GLY A 195 0.83 4.55 9.91
C GLY A 195 0.71 3.63 11.14
N ASP A 196 0.28 2.38 10.95
CA ASP A 196 0.18 1.37 12.02
C ASP A 196 1.54 1.10 12.72
N CYS A 197 2.64 1.23 11.97
CA CYS A 197 4.00 1.11 12.51
C CYS A 197 4.81 2.41 12.41
N HIS A 198 4.67 3.14 11.30
CA HIS A 198 5.36 4.43 11.11
C HIS A 198 4.59 5.54 11.81
N LYS A 199 4.84 5.67 13.11
CA LYS A 199 4.19 6.68 13.97
C LYS A 199 4.31 8.09 13.40
N ASP A 200 3.28 8.89 13.65
CA ASP A 200 3.13 10.28 13.22
C ASP A 200 3.16 10.46 11.68
N LEU A 201 2.88 9.40 10.91
CA LEU A 201 2.92 9.48 9.45
C LEU A 201 2.00 10.58 8.91
N ASP A 202 0.75 10.65 9.38
CA ASP A 202 -0.17 11.69 8.92
C ASP A 202 0.36 13.10 9.22
N LYS A 203 0.94 13.32 10.42
CA LYS A 203 1.60 14.59 10.77
C LYS A 203 2.79 14.88 9.84
N LYS A 204 3.64 13.89 9.59
CA LYS A 204 4.79 14.02 8.66
C LYS A 204 4.37 14.33 7.23
N LEU A 205 3.16 13.95 6.84
CA LEU A 205 2.60 14.22 5.51
C LEU A 205 1.74 15.49 5.47
N SER A 206 1.22 15.96 6.60
CA SER A 206 0.37 17.17 6.70
C SER A 206 1.15 18.44 6.95
N GLU A 207 2.34 18.37 7.53
CA GLU A 207 3.15 19.56 7.82
C GLU A 207 3.97 20.01 6.59
N PRO A 208 3.66 21.18 5.96
CA PRO A 208 4.41 21.66 4.80
C PRO A 208 5.85 22.05 5.15
N ARG A 209 6.10 22.37 6.42
CA ARG A 209 7.42 22.79 6.91
C ARG A 209 7.78 22.08 8.19
N THR A 210 9.04 21.67 8.29
CA THR A 210 9.55 20.97 9.46
C THR A 210 11.07 20.99 9.50
N LEU A 211 11.64 21.02 10.71
CA LEU A 211 13.07 20.86 10.97
C LEU A 211 13.42 19.46 11.52
N SER A 212 12.43 18.61 11.81
CA SER A 212 12.65 17.38 12.59
C SER A 212 11.76 16.20 12.22
N LEU A 213 10.60 16.43 11.60
CA LEU A 213 9.64 15.35 11.31
C LEU A 213 10.16 14.39 10.22
N THR A 214 11.04 14.86 9.34
CA THR A 214 11.63 14.06 8.26
C THR A 214 13.01 14.56 7.87
N MET A 215 13.84 13.63 7.38
CA MET A 215 15.15 13.94 6.79
C MET A 215 15.07 14.25 5.28
N PHE A 216 13.91 14.03 4.66
CA PHE A 216 13.65 14.39 3.25
C PHE A 216 13.03 15.79 3.20
N ARG A 217 13.88 16.79 3.39
CA ARG A 217 13.51 18.22 3.43
C ARG A 217 14.62 19.10 2.86
N ASN A 218 14.26 20.15 2.15
CA ASN A 218 15.19 21.17 1.65
C ASN A 218 15.10 22.40 2.56
N GLY A 219 16.09 22.64 3.41
CA GLY A 219 15.92 23.49 4.58
C GLY A 219 14.79 22.95 5.46
N ASN A 220 13.82 23.79 5.79
CA ASN A 220 12.60 23.35 6.47
C ASN A 220 11.46 22.93 5.52
N VAL A 221 11.64 22.97 4.20
CA VAL A 221 10.57 22.57 3.26
C VAL A 221 10.42 21.06 3.26
N ASN A 222 9.27 20.55 3.70
CA ASN A 222 8.99 19.11 3.74
C ASN A 222 8.74 18.56 2.33
N LEU A 223 9.63 17.70 1.84
CA LEU A 223 9.51 17.14 0.50
C LEU A 223 8.51 15.97 0.44
N HIS A 224 8.22 15.28 1.55
CA HIS A 224 7.12 14.31 1.56
C HIS A 224 5.78 15.01 1.33
N TYR A 225 5.53 16.11 2.04
CA TYR A 225 4.34 16.94 1.83
C TYR A 225 4.20 17.36 0.36
N ARG A 226 5.29 17.86 -0.25
CA ARG A 226 5.31 18.29 -1.66
C ARG A 226 4.90 17.20 -2.63
N HIS A 227 5.23 15.94 -2.38
CA HIS A 227 4.95 14.86 -3.31
C HIS A 227 3.63 14.14 -3.01
N VAL A 228 3.29 13.98 -1.74
CA VAL A 228 2.17 13.16 -1.29
C VAL A 228 0.93 14.00 -0.99
N ASN A 229 1.07 15.15 -0.34
CA ASN A 229 -0.05 15.99 0.11
C ASN A 229 -0.54 16.94 -0.98
N LYS A 230 -1.20 16.36 -1.99
CA LYS A 230 -1.79 17.07 -3.13
C LYS A 230 -3.08 16.37 -3.57
N THR A 231 -3.90 17.05 -4.38
CA THR A 231 -5.02 16.42 -5.11
C THR A 231 -4.56 15.29 -6.03
N LYS A 232 -3.36 15.44 -6.64
CA LYS A 232 -2.69 14.39 -7.42
C LYS A 232 -1.35 14.04 -6.78
N GLY A 233 -1.40 13.67 -5.50
CA GLY A 233 -0.26 13.23 -4.71
C GLY A 233 0.28 11.90 -5.24
N ARG A 234 1.60 11.73 -5.30
CA ARG A 234 2.23 10.46 -5.64
C ARG A 234 2.07 9.52 -4.44
N THR A 235 1.65 8.30 -4.71
CA THR A 235 1.53 7.29 -3.66
C THR A 235 2.91 6.77 -3.28
N CYS A 236 3.05 6.24 -2.06
CA CYS A 236 4.36 5.80 -1.57
C CYS A 236 5.01 4.77 -2.51
N LYS A 237 4.22 3.92 -3.19
CA LYS A 237 4.73 2.89 -4.12
C LYS A 237 5.39 3.44 -5.38
N VAL A 238 5.27 4.74 -5.66
CA VAL A 238 6.01 5.36 -6.76
C VAL A 238 7.50 5.41 -6.39
N CYS A 239 7.80 5.79 -5.14
CA CYS A 239 9.18 5.99 -4.69
C CYS A 239 9.68 4.87 -3.78
N HIS A 240 8.82 4.15 -3.07
CA HIS A 240 9.21 3.11 -2.09
C HIS A 240 8.66 1.73 -2.46
N SER A 241 9.47 0.69 -2.30
CA SER A 241 9.01 -0.69 -2.31
C SER A 241 8.66 -1.14 -0.88
N PRO A 242 7.38 -1.41 -0.57
CA PRO A 242 6.96 -1.78 0.78
C PRO A 242 7.42 -3.19 1.22
N HIS A 243 7.84 -4.03 0.26
CA HIS A 243 8.44 -5.34 0.56
C HIS A 243 9.96 -5.25 0.71
N GLY A 244 10.57 -4.26 0.05
CA GLY A 244 11.99 -3.93 0.16
C GLY A 244 12.68 -3.84 -1.19
N LEU A 245 13.79 -3.09 -1.21
CA LEU A 245 14.69 -2.91 -2.35
C LEU A 245 16.15 -2.78 -1.87
N LYS A 246 17.09 -2.83 -2.81
CA LYS A 246 18.53 -2.69 -2.55
C LYS A 246 18.88 -1.31 -1.99
N ASP A 247 18.17 -0.30 -2.49
CA ASP A 247 18.52 1.10 -2.23
C ASP A 247 18.17 1.55 -0.80
N PRO A 248 18.93 2.52 -0.26
CA PRO A 248 18.61 3.12 1.03
C PRO A 248 17.14 3.57 1.09
N MET A 249 16.49 3.38 2.23
CA MET A 249 15.09 3.77 2.45
C MET A 249 14.08 3.05 1.53
N LEU A 250 14.48 1.89 0.96
CA LEU A 250 13.65 1.05 0.09
C LEU A 250 13.18 1.78 -1.15
N LEU A 251 14.01 2.67 -1.70
CA LEU A 251 13.63 3.46 -2.86
C LEU A 251 13.55 2.59 -4.12
N ASN A 252 12.53 2.83 -4.94
CA ASN A 252 12.41 2.25 -6.27
C ASN A 252 13.43 2.89 -7.22
N ASP A 253 14.09 2.06 -8.03
CA ASP A 253 14.86 2.49 -9.20
C ASP A 253 13.94 2.72 -10.41
N THR A 254 12.79 2.05 -10.43
CA THR A 254 11.84 2.06 -11.53
C THR A 254 10.40 1.91 -11.04
N PHE A 255 9.46 2.44 -11.83
CA PHE A 255 8.02 2.21 -11.62
C PHE A 255 7.26 2.14 -12.95
N LEU A 256 6.15 1.41 -12.93
CA LEU A 256 5.28 1.29 -14.10
C LEU A 256 4.34 2.51 -14.19
N PHE A 257 4.36 3.19 -15.33
CA PHE A 257 3.44 4.29 -15.69
C PHE A 257 2.71 3.95 -16.99
N GLY A 258 1.45 3.55 -16.87
CA GLY A 258 0.70 2.98 -17.99
C GLY A 258 1.38 1.67 -18.45
N GLN A 259 1.89 1.67 -19.68
CA GLN A 259 2.63 0.53 -20.27
C GLN A 259 4.15 0.74 -20.27
N ARG A 260 4.65 1.87 -19.75
CA ARG A 260 6.07 2.22 -19.79
C ARG A 260 6.69 2.06 -18.41
N MET A 261 7.88 1.48 -18.36
CA MET A 261 8.74 1.53 -17.18
C MET A 261 9.50 2.86 -17.19
N LEU A 262 9.35 3.64 -16.13
CA LEU A 262 10.08 4.88 -15.93
C LEU A 262 11.06 4.71 -14.77
N THR A 263 12.13 5.49 -14.77
CA THR A 263 13.20 5.42 -13.77
C THR A 263 13.01 6.46 -12.67
N VAL A 264 13.52 6.16 -11.48
CA VAL A 264 13.70 7.12 -10.39
C VAL A 264 15.18 7.07 -10.04
N ASP A 265 15.89 8.10 -10.47
CA ASP A 265 17.33 8.21 -10.23
C ASP A 265 17.54 9.06 -8.98
N PHE A 266 17.77 8.40 -7.83
CA PHE A 266 17.99 9.04 -6.55
C PHE A 266 19.41 8.80 -6.06
N GLU A 267 20.07 9.88 -5.66
CA GLU A 267 21.39 9.84 -5.04
C GLU A 267 21.37 10.58 -3.71
N LYS A 268 21.83 9.91 -2.65
CA LYS A 268 21.85 10.47 -1.29
C LYS A 268 23.17 11.18 -1.03
N THR A 269 23.11 12.33 -0.36
CA THR A 269 24.28 12.97 0.26
C THR A 269 24.19 12.90 1.79
N GLU A 270 25.24 13.31 2.50
CA GLU A 270 25.24 13.34 3.98
C GLU A 270 24.08 14.19 4.52
N THR A 271 23.91 15.40 3.99
CA THR A 271 22.96 16.41 4.45
C THR A 271 21.69 16.50 3.59
N GLY A 272 21.57 15.67 2.57
CA GLY A 272 20.57 15.86 1.53
C GLY A 272 20.52 14.76 0.49
N GLY A 273 20.34 15.16 -0.76
CA GLY A 273 20.31 14.26 -1.90
C GLY A 273 19.86 14.95 -3.18
N GLN A 274 19.75 14.17 -4.25
CA GLN A 274 19.25 14.62 -5.53
C GLN A 274 18.38 13.56 -6.21
N CYS A 275 17.42 14.01 -7.02
CA CYS A 275 16.53 13.15 -7.79
C CYS A 275 16.45 13.63 -9.24
N ALA A 276 16.42 12.72 -10.22
CA ALA A 276 16.46 13.11 -11.63
C ALA A 276 15.48 12.37 -12.59
N THR A 277 15.39 12.99 -13.78
CA THR A 277 15.07 12.46 -15.12
C THR A 277 13.65 11.98 -15.49
N THR A 278 12.77 11.60 -14.57
CA THR A 278 11.41 11.19 -14.97
C THR A 278 10.32 12.22 -14.67
N CYS A 279 10.35 12.87 -13.51
CA CYS A 279 9.27 13.77 -13.07
C CYS A 279 9.60 15.26 -13.26
N HIS A 280 10.86 15.63 -13.04
CA HIS A 280 11.39 16.98 -13.16
C HIS A 280 12.86 16.89 -13.60
N ARG A 281 13.42 18.02 -14.06
CA ARG A 281 14.88 18.16 -14.21
C ARG A 281 15.55 17.92 -12.84
N LEU A 282 16.86 17.66 -12.84
CA LEU A 282 17.64 17.40 -11.64
C LEU A 282 17.23 18.34 -10.50
N ALA A 283 16.73 17.76 -9.42
CA ALA A 283 16.38 18.48 -8.20
C ALA A 283 17.32 18.06 -7.09
N LYS A 284 17.87 19.03 -6.38
CA LYS A 284 18.74 18.83 -5.23
C LYS A 284 18.04 19.30 -3.97
N TYR A 285 18.40 18.73 -2.84
CA TYR A 285 18.00 19.26 -1.55
C TYR A 285 19.13 19.11 -0.55
N ASP A 286 19.17 20.04 0.39
CA ASP A 286 20.04 19.99 1.55
C ASP A 286 19.27 20.54 2.75
N ARG A 287 19.39 19.86 3.89
CA ARG A 287 18.65 20.18 5.12
C ARG A 287 19.12 21.46 5.80
N TYR A 288 20.36 21.90 5.55
CA TYR A 288 21.03 22.99 6.28
C TYR A 288 21.54 24.12 5.37
N LYS A 289 21.75 23.84 4.07
CA LYS A 289 22.11 24.81 3.03
C LYS A 289 21.12 24.70 1.86
N PRO A 290 19.88 25.20 2.00
CA PRO A 290 18.77 24.90 1.09
C PRO A 290 19.11 25.18 -0.37
N GLU A 291 18.81 24.22 -1.24
CA GLU A 291 19.11 24.28 -2.67
C GLU A 291 18.03 25.03 -3.45
N SER A 292 18.44 25.83 -4.42
CA SER A 292 17.51 26.49 -5.33
C SER A 292 17.24 25.61 -6.55
N ASN A 293 15.99 25.20 -6.72
CA ASN A 293 15.57 24.34 -7.82
C ASN A 293 14.65 25.11 -8.78
N PHE A 294 14.93 25.05 -10.08
CA PHE A 294 14.09 25.67 -11.12
C PHE A 294 12.89 24.79 -11.46
N ILE A 295 12.03 24.55 -10.46
CA ILE A 295 10.79 23.78 -10.61
C ILE A 295 9.63 24.71 -10.30
N LYS A 296 8.74 24.91 -11.29
CA LYS A 296 7.50 25.66 -11.07
C LYS A 296 6.64 24.90 -10.06
N THR A 297 6.53 25.45 -8.85
CA THR A 297 5.72 24.89 -7.77
C THR A 297 4.96 26.00 -7.07
N ASP A 298 3.77 25.69 -6.57
CA ASP A 298 3.01 26.62 -5.74
C ASP A 298 3.79 26.95 -4.46
N PRO A 299 3.68 28.18 -3.92
CA PRO A 299 4.26 28.47 -2.62
C PRO A 299 3.64 27.57 -1.55
N LEU A 300 4.45 27.15 -0.57
CA LEU A 300 3.95 26.42 0.59
C LEU A 300 3.56 27.38 1.71
N PRO A 301 2.57 27.02 2.54
CA PRO A 301 2.29 27.73 3.78
C PRO A 301 3.54 27.82 4.69
N GLY A 302 3.63 28.94 5.42
CA GLY A 302 4.71 29.22 6.37
C GLY A 302 5.99 29.79 5.73
N GLU A 303 6.93 30.16 6.58
CA GLU A 303 8.18 30.83 6.19
C GLU A 303 9.38 29.86 6.14
N ASN A 304 10.38 30.20 5.32
CA ASN A 304 11.62 29.45 5.32
C ASN A 304 12.35 29.66 6.65
N ALA A 305 12.97 28.60 7.16
CA ALA A 305 13.75 28.69 8.39
C ALA A 305 14.93 29.66 8.24
N THR A 306 15.26 30.35 9.32
CA THR A 306 16.44 31.21 9.39
C THR A 306 17.72 30.39 9.40
N LYS A 307 18.86 31.04 9.20
CA LYS A 307 20.17 30.36 9.26
C LYS A 307 20.42 29.78 10.65
N GLU A 308 20.02 30.51 11.69
CA GLU A 308 20.16 30.14 13.09
C GLU A 308 19.32 28.91 13.42
N GLU A 309 18.08 28.86 12.93
CA GLU A 309 17.19 27.69 13.09
C GLU A 309 17.74 26.44 12.37
N LEU A 310 18.31 26.61 11.17
CA LEU A 310 18.92 25.51 10.42
C LEU A 310 20.19 24.98 11.10
N GLU A 311 21.01 25.86 11.67
CA GLU A 311 22.20 25.48 12.42
C GLU A 311 21.83 24.73 13.71
N GLN A 312 20.79 25.19 14.43
CA GLN A 312 20.30 24.46 15.60
C GLN A 312 19.73 23.10 15.19
N SER A 313 18.91 23.06 14.13
CA SER A 313 18.37 21.82 13.57
C SER A 313 19.46 20.80 13.21
N ARG A 314 20.60 21.26 12.70
CA ARG A 314 21.76 20.39 12.43
C ARG A 314 22.32 19.75 13.68
N LYS A 315 22.49 20.53 14.75
CA LYS A 315 22.96 20.01 16.05
C LYS A 315 22.00 18.96 16.59
N ASP A 316 20.70 19.25 16.53
CA ASP A 316 19.67 18.33 17.01
C ASP A 316 19.61 17.03 16.18
N ASP A 317 19.76 17.12 14.86
CA ASP A 317 19.80 15.95 13.97
C ASP A 317 21.03 15.06 14.28
N ILE A 318 22.20 15.66 14.49
CA ILE A 318 23.43 14.94 14.88
C ILE A 318 23.23 14.22 16.21
N GLU A 319 22.62 14.87 17.20
CA GLU A 319 22.39 14.24 18.51
C GLU A 319 21.40 13.08 18.40
N ARG A 320 20.29 13.26 17.66
CA ARG A 320 19.33 12.17 17.37
C ARG A 320 19.99 10.97 16.69
N GLU A 321 20.92 11.20 15.77
CA GLU A 321 21.65 10.12 15.11
C GLU A 321 22.58 9.39 16.09
N LYS A 322 23.27 10.11 16.98
CA LYS A 322 24.10 9.49 18.04
C LYS A 322 23.27 8.65 19.00
N GLU A 323 22.10 9.13 19.41
CA GLU A 323 21.18 8.39 20.29
C GLU A 323 20.74 7.08 19.62
N LYS A 324 20.29 7.13 18.36
CA LYS A 324 19.90 5.93 17.61
C LYS A 324 21.03 4.90 17.49
N GLN A 325 22.27 5.35 17.32
CA GLN A 325 23.42 4.44 17.25
C GLN A 325 23.73 3.80 18.61
N LYS A 326 23.51 4.51 19.72
CA LYS A 326 23.62 3.92 21.06
C LYS A 326 22.57 2.82 21.26
N ASP A 327 21.32 3.09 20.90
CA ASP A 327 20.21 2.14 21.03
C ASP A 327 20.48 0.85 20.24
N LEU A 328 20.96 0.97 18.99
CA LEU A 328 21.32 -0.18 18.16
C LEU A 328 22.44 -1.03 18.76
N ASN A 329 23.44 -0.39 19.37
CA ASN A 329 24.55 -1.07 20.03
C ASN A 329 24.14 -1.74 21.35
N THR A 330 23.08 -1.27 22.01
CA THR A 330 22.52 -1.93 23.21
C THR A 330 21.57 -3.08 22.88
N GLU A 331 20.87 -3.05 21.74
CA GLU A 331 20.03 -4.17 21.28
C GLU A 331 20.84 -5.36 20.71
N THR A 332 22.12 -5.16 20.38
CA THR A 332 23.01 -6.20 19.84
C THR A 332 23.92 -6.86 20.90
N ARG A 333 23.73 -6.54 22.19
CA ARG A 333 24.51 -7.08 23.31
C ARG A 333 23.65 -7.94 24.24
#